data_AF-A0A0N0RHU5-F1
#
_entry.id   AF-A0A0N0RHU5-F1
#
_cell.length_a   1.000
_cell.length_b   1.000
_cell.length_c   1.000
_cell.angle_alpha   90.00
_cell.angle_beta   90.00
_cell.angle_gamma   90.00
#
_symmetry.space_group_name_H-M   'P 1'
#
loop_
_entity.id
_entity.type
_entity.pdbx_description
1 polymer ?
#
loop_
_entity_poly.entity_id
_entity_poly.type
_entity_poly.pdbx_seq_one_letter_code
_entity_poly.pdbx_strand_id
1 'polypeptide(L)'
;MRQMPAQRTDEDCAVREDPDAPPLLHGSARIIIASTRAADGTYEDRTGPRLERWLCGRGLAPVEKQVVADGPEVGRALAEAVAEGVDVVITSGGTGISPTDVTPEQTAPLIEREMPGILEAVRRRGESAKATALLSRGIAGMAGRSFVVNLPGSRGGVKDGIAVIDSLLDHLLEQRDGGDHGPEGEARADGSDDSARVATTTAAMSESGSFAGATDPATPSDQADPTRGTTTFPADGADERGDAAARGLRIAGDPAMGEAPQRVRHAAVGTEEITVAAMAAAVADPRCGAVVTFDGVVRDHDGGRGVDRLEYTSHPSAPAVIAQVAAEIAERYPDVLVAVAHRVGPLAIGDSALVCAIAAPHRKQAFIACDELVDTVKQRVPIWKHQVFDDGASEWVGALG
;
A
#
# COMPACT_ATOMS: atom_id res chain seq x y z
N MET A 1 48.88 -19.94 -23.25
CA MET A 1 48.07 -20.77 -22.32
C MET A 1 47.38 -19.80 -21.37
N ARG A 2 46.14 -19.39 -21.66
CA ARG A 2 45.37 -18.49 -20.77
C ARG A 2 44.90 -19.32 -19.59
N GLN A 3 45.28 -18.94 -18.37
CA GLN A 3 44.74 -19.53 -17.15
C GLN A 3 43.22 -19.28 -17.11
N MET A 4 42.45 -20.36 -17.06
CA MET A 4 41.04 -20.30 -16.67
C MET A 4 40.99 -20.07 -15.15
N PRO A 5 40.19 -19.11 -14.65
CA PRO A 5 39.94 -19.02 -13.23
C PRO A 5 39.09 -20.21 -12.77
N ALA A 6 39.40 -20.72 -11.58
CA ALA A 6 38.79 -21.89 -10.97
C ALA A 6 37.27 -21.77 -10.86
N GLN A 7 36.57 -22.90 -11.10
CA GLN A 7 35.13 -23.03 -10.86
C GLN A 7 34.84 -22.80 -9.37
N ARG A 8 33.89 -21.89 -9.07
CA ARG A 8 33.29 -21.77 -7.73
C ARG A 8 32.58 -23.08 -7.39
N THR A 9 32.90 -23.65 -6.24
CA THR A 9 32.20 -24.79 -5.65
C THR A 9 30.99 -24.32 -4.84
N ASP A 10 30.01 -25.20 -4.65
CA ASP A 10 28.73 -24.95 -3.96
C ASP A 10 28.87 -24.50 -2.49
N GLU A 11 30.08 -24.52 -1.92
CA GLU A 11 30.38 -24.01 -0.57
C GLU A 11 30.43 -22.46 -0.48
N ASP A 12 30.51 -21.75 -1.62
CA ASP A 12 30.48 -20.27 -1.64
C ASP A 12 29.06 -19.68 -1.50
N CYS A 13 28.02 -20.52 -1.41
CA CYS A 13 26.63 -20.14 -1.16
C CYS A 13 26.29 -20.15 0.33
N ALA A 14 27.11 -19.52 1.17
CA ALA A 14 26.63 -19.13 2.49
C ALA A 14 25.60 -18.01 2.29
N VAL A 15 24.33 -18.31 2.58
CA VAL A 15 23.26 -17.31 2.68
C VAL A 15 23.75 -16.24 3.65
N ARG A 16 23.97 -15.02 3.14
CA ARG A 16 24.24 -13.87 3.99
C ARG A 16 22.98 -13.62 4.79
N GLU A 17 23.01 -13.92 6.08
CA GLU A 17 22.00 -13.48 7.03
C GLU A 17 21.92 -11.95 6.96
N ASP A 18 20.73 -11.45 6.63
CA ASP A 18 20.43 -10.03 6.62
C ASP A 18 20.22 -9.60 8.08
N PRO A 19 21.11 -8.77 8.67
CA PRO A 19 21.02 -8.39 10.07
C PRO A 19 19.79 -7.50 10.38
N ASP A 20 19.09 -7.01 9.36
CA ASP A 20 17.84 -6.24 9.46
C ASP A 20 16.57 -7.07 9.17
N ALA A 21 16.69 -8.40 8.98
CA ALA A 21 15.51 -9.25 8.89
C ALA A 21 14.80 -9.28 10.26
N PRO A 22 13.47 -9.00 10.33
CA PRO A 22 12.75 -9.06 11.58
C PRO A 22 12.93 -10.46 12.20
N PRO A 23 13.06 -10.56 13.54
CA PRO A 23 13.31 -11.83 14.21
C PRO A 23 12.25 -12.85 13.80
N LEU A 24 12.68 -14.08 13.54
CA LEU A 24 11.77 -15.15 13.17
C LEU A 24 10.76 -15.36 14.31
N LEU A 25 9.48 -15.27 13.97
CA LEU A 25 8.40 -15.51 14.90
C LEU A 25 8.33 -16.99 15.25
N HIS A 26 7.90 -17.28 16.47
CA HIS A 26 7.63 -18.64 16.91
C HIS A 26 6.12 -18.82 17.03
N GLY A 27 5.58 -19.78 16.28
CA GLY A 27 4.14 -20.04 16.26
C GLY A 27 3.70 -20.78 15.01
N SER A 28 2.44 -21.17 14.98
CA SER A 28 1.77 -21.92 13.91
C SER A 28 0.78 -21.05 13.15
N ALA A 29 0.51 -21.36 11.90
CA ALA A 29 -0.49 -20.64 11.12
C ALA A 29 -1.43 -21.56 10.34
N ARG A 30 -2.68 -21.13 10.20
CA ARG A 30 -3.69 -21.81 9.38
C ARG A 30 -4.28 -20.84 8.38
N ILE A 31 -4.25 -21.22 7.10
CA ILE A 31 -4.84 -20.48 5.98
C ILE A 31 -6.10 -21.21 5.55
N ILE A 32 -7.24 -20.53 5.58
CA ILE A 32 -8.55 -21.07 5.20
C ILE A 32 -9.05 -20.33 3.96
N ILE A 33 -9.06 -21.00 2.82
CA ILE A 33 -9.61 -20.44 1.58
C ILE A 33 -11.11 -20.71 1.55
N ALA A 34 -11.90 -19.66 1.68
CA ALA A 34 -13.37 -19.69 1.61
C ALA A 34 -13.80 -19.54 0.14
N SER A 35 -13.99 -20.67 -0.54
CA SER A 35 -14.51 -20.68 -1.90
C SER A 35 -15.08 -22.03 -2.29
N THR A 36 -16.38 -22.07 -2.53
CA THR A 36 -17.07 -23.26 -3.04
C THR A 36 -16.44 -23.77 -4.35
N ARG A 37 -16.09 -22.86 -5.25
CA ARG A 37 -15.43 -23.16 -6.53
C ARG A 37 -14.00 -23.69 -6.39
N ALA A 38 -13.28 -23.29 -5.34
CA ALA A 38 -11.96 -23.86 -5.08
C ALA A 38 -12.08 -25.24 -4.42
N ALA A 39 -13.07 -25.41 -3.54
CA ALA A 39 -13.32 -26.67 -2.85
C ALA A 39 -13.82 -27.79 -3.78
N ASP A 40 -14.61 -27.45 -4.80
CA ASP A 40 -15.08 -28.40 -5.82
C ASP A 40 -14.09 -28.64 -6.98
N GLY A 41 -12.95 -27.95 -6.97
CA GLY A 41 -11.88 -28.07 -7.97
C GLY A 41 -12.12 -27.33 -9.29
N THR A 42 -13.19 -26.55 -9.41
CA THR A 42 -13.48 -25.76 -10.62
C THR A 42 -12.62 -24.50 -10.75
N TYR A 43 -11.92 -24.10 -9.69
CA TYR A 43 -11.05 -22.94 -9.66
C TYR A 43 -9.79 -23.21 -8.83
N GLU A 44 -8.62 -22.92 -9.39
CA GLU A 44 -7.36 -23.00 -8.64
C GLU A 44 -7.17 -21.77 -7.75
N ASP A 45 -6.98 -22.02 -6.46
CA ASP A 45 -6.62 -20.97 -5.51
C ASP A 45 -5.23 -20.39 -5.80
N ARG A 46 -5.17 -19.06 -5.84
CA ARG A 46 -3.94 -18.29 -6.08
C ARG A 46 -3.57 -17.38 -4.91
N THR A 47 -4.38 -17.31 -3.86
CA THR A 47 -4.09 -16.49 -2.67
C THR A 47 -3.39 -17.30 -1.59
N GLY A 48 -3.74 -18.57 -1.41
CA GLY A 48 -3.13 -19.47 -0.43
C GLY A 48 -1.61 -19.62 -0.57
N PRO A 49 -1.06 -19.92 -1.76
CA PRO A 49 0.40 -20.03 -1.93
C PRO A 49 1.17 -18.74 -1.59
N ARG A 50 0.51 -17.58 -1.72
CA ARG A 50 1.10 -16.29 -1.36
C ARG A 50 1.14 -16.09 0.16
N LEU A 51 0.03 -16.40 0.83
CA LEU A 51 -0.08 -16.35 2.29
C LEU A 51 0.90 -17.33 2.94
N GLU A 52 0.98 -18.55 2.41
CA GLU A 52 1.89 -19.60 2.88
C GLU A 52 3.35 -19.13 2.78
N ARG A 53 3.76 -18.61 1.61
CA ARG A 53 5.12 -18.07 1.44
C ARG A 53 5.44 -16.95 2.42
N TRP A 54 4.49 -16.04 2.67
CA TRP A 54 4.70 -14.93 3.60
C TRP A 54 4.81 -15.41 5.05
N LEU A 55 3.87 -16.25 5.51
CA LEU A 55 3.87 -16.77 6.89
C LEU A 55 5.12 -17.61 7.18
N CYS A 56 5.51 -18.52 6.26
CA CYS A 56 6.75 -19.27 6.38
C CYS A 56 7.98 -18.34 6.39
N GLY A 57 7.97 -17.30 5.55
CA GLY A 57 9.04 -16.29 5.52
C GLY A 57 9.17 -15.47 6.80
N ARG A 58 8.13 -15.41 7.63
CA ARG A 58 8.14 -14.77 8.96
C ARG A 58 8.51 -15.73 10.09
N GLY A 59 8.80 -16.99 9.80
CA GLY A 59 9.24 -17.99 10.78
C GLY A 59 8.12 -18.85 11.38
N LEU A 60 6.85 -18.61 11.00
CA LEU A 60 5.73 -19.42 11.49
C LEU A 60 5.82 -20.84 10.91
N ALA A 61 5.70 -21.85 11.78
CA ALA A 61 5.71 -23.26 11.43
C ALA A 61 4.98 -24.11 12.52
N PRO A 62 4.09 -25.04 12.14
CA PRO A 62 3.67 -25.35 10.78
C PRO A 62 2.74 -24.27 10.19
N VAL A 63 2.77 -24.12 8.86
CA VAL A 63 1.78 -23.35 8.10
C VAL A 63 0.94 -24.33 7.29
N GLU A 64 -0.35 -24.40 7.60
CA GLU A 64 -1.27 -25.33 6.94
C GLU A 64 -2.30 -24.58 6.11
N LYS A 65 -2.55 -25.07 4.90
CA LYS A 65 -3.55 -24.52 3.99
C LYS A 65 -4.71 -25.48 3.85
N GLN A 66 -5.93 -24.97 4.07
CA GLN A 66 -7.19 -25.69 3.91
C GLN A 66 -8.10 -24.92 2.95
N VAL A 67 -8.75 -25.61 2.04
CA VAL A 67 -9.77 -25.04 1.15
C VAL A 67 -11.13 -25.58 1.57
N VAL A 68 -12.10 -24.71 1.78
CA VAL A 68 -13.45 -25.07 2.24
C VAL A 68 -14.51 -24.36 1.40
N ALA A 69 -15.71 -24.94 1.35
CA ALA A 69 -16.85 -24.28 0.73
C ALA A 69 -17.28 -23.04 1.53
N ASP A 70 -17.98 -22.12 0.87
CA ASP A 70 -18.53 -20.95 1.55
C ASP A 70 -19.59 -21.37 2.59
N GLY A 71 -19.79 -20.55 3.63
CA GLY A 71 -20.80 -20.85 4.65
C GLY A 71 -20.26 -21.62 5.85
N PRO A 72 -21.07 -22.51 6.47
CA PRO A 72 -20.75 -23.17 7.74
C PRO A 72 -19.41 -23.92 7.79
N GLU A 73 -18.90 -24.37 6.65
CA GLU A 73 -17.60 -25.03 6.56
C GLU A 73 -16.45 -24.10 7.00
N VAL A 74 -16.55 -22.80 6.70
CA VAL A 74 -15.58 -21.79 7.15
C VAL A 74 -15.60 -21.67 8.68
N GLY A 75 -16.78 -21.61 9.28
CA GLY A 75 -16.94 -21.53 10.74
C GLY A 75 -16.39 -22.78 11.45
N ARG A 76 -16.60 -23.96 10.88
CA ARG A 76 -16.02 -25.21 11.40
C ARG A 76 -14.49 -25.22 11.35
N ALA A 77 -13.90 -24.84 10.21
CA ALA A 77 -12.45 -24.78 10.06
C ALA A 77 -11.81 -23.73 10.99
N LEU A 78 -12.46 -22.58 11.17
CA LEU A 78 -12.03 -21.56 12.13
C LEU A 78 -12.08 -22.07 13.57
N ALA A 79 -13.20 -22.69 13.97
CA ALA A 79 -13.36 -23.22 15.32
C ALA A 79 -12.35 -24.33 15.63
N GLU A 80 -12.05 -25.21 14.65
CA GLU A 80 -11.02 -26.24 14.75
C GLU A 80 -9.64 -25.64 14.96
N ALA A 81 -9.23 -24.68 14.11
CA ALA A 81 -7.94 -24.01 14.25
C ALA A 81 -7.77 -23.29 15.60
N VAL A 82 -8.84 -22.63 16.06
CA VAL A 82 -8.84 -21.95 17.38
C VAL A 82 -8.73 -22.96 18.52
N ALA A 83 -9.44 -24.10 18.44
CA ALA A 83 -9.39 -25.15 19.45
C ALA A 83 -8.02 -25.84 19.51
N GLU A 84 -7.33 -25.97 18.38
CA GLU A 84 -5.95 -26.45 18.28
C GLU A 84 -4.92 -25.45 18.82
N GLY A 85 -5.32 -24.21 19.08
CA GLY A 85 -4.45 -23.16 19.61
C GLY A 85 -3.50 -22.56 18.58
N VAL A 86 -3.88 -22.60 17.30
CA VAL A 86 -3.12 -22.02 16.18
C VAL A 86 -2.87 -20.53 16.43
N ASP A 87 -1.62 -20.08 16.25
CA ASP A 87 -1.22 -18.72 16.60
C ASP A 87 -1.86 -17.66 15.68
N VAL A 88 -1.86 -17.93 14.37
CA VAL A 88 -2.35 -17.02 13.34
C VAL A 88 -3.31 -17.75 12.39
N VAL A 89 -4.55 -17.31 12.29
CA VAL A 89 -5.57 -17.88 11.40
C VAL A 89 -6.03 -16.82 10.41
N ILE A 90 -5.86 -17.12 9.12
CA ILE A 90 -6.19 -16.19 8.04
C ILE A 90 -7.22 -16.84 7.14
N THR A 91 -8.36 -16.20 6.95
CA THR A 91 -9.29 -16.58 5.88
C THR A 91 -9.07 -15.72 4.64
N SER A 92 -9.30 -16.30 3.46
CA SER A 92 -9.33 -15.56 2.19
C SER A 92 -10.57 -15.92 1.40
N GLY A 93 -11.41 -14.93 1.11
CA GLY A 93 -12.68 -15.12 0.39
C GLY A 93 -13.91 -14.94 1.27
N GLY A 94 -15.08 -14.89 0.64
CA GLY A 94 -16.37 -14.83 1.34
C GLY A 94 -16.63 -13.56 2.16
N THR A 95 -15.93 -12.45 1.89
CA THR A 95 -16.06 -11.17 2.63
C THR A 95 -16.84 -10.08 1.90
N GLY A 96 -17.30 -10.32 0.67
CA GLY A 96 -18.07 -9.35 -0.10
C GLY A 96 -19.54 -9.24 0.34
N ILE A 97 -20.38 -8.75 -0.57
CA ILE A 97 -21.83 -8.58 -0.37
C ILE A 97 -22.67 -9.65 -1.09
N SER A 98 -22.03 -10.65 -1.71
CA SER A 98 -22.76 -11.77 -2.32
C SER A 98 -23.56 -12.52 -1.26
N PRO A 99 -24.73 -13.11 -1.57
CA PRO A 99 -25.48 -13.93 -0.62
C PRO A 99 -24.69 -15.10 0.00
N THR A 100 -23.63 -15.55 -0.68
CA THR A 100 -22.73 -16.61 -0.21
C THR A 100 -21.53 -16.09 0.58
N ASP A 101 -21.27 -14.78 0.53
CA ASP A 101 -20.16 -14.16 1.25
C ASP A 101 -20.56 -14.02 2.72
N VAL A 102 -20.34 -15.06 3.51
CA VAL A 102 -20.71 -15.10 4.94
C VAL A 102 -19.54 -15.37 5.88
N THR A 103 -18.30 -15.23 5.39
CA THR A 103 -17.09 -15.47 6.20
C THR A 103 -17.01 -14.58 7.44
N PRO A 104 -17.36 -13.27 7.40
CA PRO A 104 -17.44 -12.44 8.60
C PRO A 104 -18.44 -12.99 9.63
N GLU A 105 -19.61 -13.44 9.18
CA GLU A 105 -20.65 -14.04 10.02
C GLU A 105 -20.24 -15.37 10.63
N GLN A 106 -19.40 -16.15 9.94
CA GLN A 106 -18.81 -17.37 10.48
C GLN A 106 -17.68 -17.07 11.48
N THR A 107 -17.01 -15.93 11.33
CA THR A 107 -15.86 -15.54 12.17
C THR A 107 -16.32 -14.86 13.45
N ALA A 108 -17.30 -13.96 13.37
CA ALA A 108 -17.71 -13.09 14.48
C ALA A 108 -18.05 -13.83 15.79
N PRO A 109 -18.74 -15.00 15.78
CA PRO A 109 -19.04 -15.72 17.02
C PRO A 109 -17.82 -16.25 17.78
N LEU A 110 -16.65 -16.32 17.12
CA LEU A 110 -15.40 -16.82 17.71
C LEU A 110 -14.52 -15.70 18.28
N ILE A 111 -14.78 -14.44 17.91
CA ILE A 111 -13.94 -13.29 18.30
C ILE A 111 -14.36 -12.78 19.68
N GLU A 112 -13.40 -12.77 20.63
CA GLU A 112 -13.57 -12.20 21.97
C GLU A 112 -13.20 -10.73 22.02
N ARG A 113 -12.17 -10.33 21.24
CA ARG A 113 -11.67 -8.95 21.18
C ARG A 113 -11.45 -8.55 19.73
N GLU A 114 -12.34 -7.71 19.21
CA GLU A 114 -12.25 -7.22 17.84
C GLU A 114 -11.14 -6.16 17.69
N MET A 115 -10.50 -6.15 16.51
CA MET A 115 -9.45 -5.21 16.11
C MET A 115 -9.85 -4.53 14.79
N PRO A 116 -10.87 -3.65 14.80
CA PRO A 116 -11.46 -3.10 13.57
C PRO A 116 -10.46 -2.30 12.73
N GLY A 117 -9.50 -1.63 13.39
CA GLY A 117 -8.47 -0.81 12.74
C GLY A 117 -7.62 -1.55 11.71
N ILE A 118 -7.43 -2.88 11.86
CA ILE A 118 -6.68 -3.69 10.90
C ILE A 118 -7.41 -3.70 9.56
N LEU A 119 -8.71 -4.05 9.55
CA LEU A 119 -9.45 -4.14 8.29
C LEU A 119 -9.86 -2.78 7.75
N GLU A 120 -9.98 -1.75 8.59
CA GLU A 120 -10.08 -0.36 8.12
C GLU A 120 -8.83 0.05 7.32
N ALA A 121 -7.63 -0.27 7.82
CA ALA A 121 -6.39 0.00 7.11
C ALA A 121 -6.28 -0.82 5.80
N VAL A 122 -6.67 -2.10 5.82
CA VAL A 122 -6.69 -2.93 4.60
C VAL A 122 -7.66 -2.38 3.56
N ARG A 123 -8.88 -1.99 3.98
CA ARG A 123 -9.87 -1.39 3.08
C ARG A 123 -9.37 -0.08 2.50
N ARG A 124 -8.80 0.82 3.32
CA ARG A 124 -8.27 2.12 2.87
C ARG A 124 -7.11 1.95 1.90
N ARG A 125 -6.21 0.98 2.16
CA ARG A 125 -5.12 0.65 1.24
C ARG A 125 -5.64 0.11 -0.09
N GLY A 126 -6.62 -0.79 -0.04
CA GLY A 126 -7.25 -1.34 -1.23
C GLY A 126 -8.03 -0.29 -2.03
N GLU A 127 -8.66 0.68 -1.36
CA GLU A 127 -9.42 1.78 -1.97
C GLU A 127 -8.55 2.60 -2.93
N SER A 128 -7.30 2.86 -2.56
CA SER A 128 -6.33 3.58 -3.40
C SER A 128 -6.11 2.94 -4.77
N ALA A 129 -6.38 1.64 -4.90
CA ALA A 129 -6.35 0.93 -6.18
C ALA A 129 -7.75 0.63 -6.73
N LYS A 130 -8.74 0.34 -5.88
CA LYS A 130 -10.10 0.00 -6.28
C LYS A 130 -11.11 0.42 -5.22
N ALA A 131 -12.00 1.35 -5.56
CA ALA A 131 -13.09 1.77 -4.67
C ALA A 131 -13.95 0.60 -4.12
N THR A 132 -14.09 -0.48 -4.89
CA THR A 132 -14.82 -1.69 -4.46
C THR A 132 -14.17 -2.44 -3.30
N ALA A 133 -12.91 -2.14 -2.94
CA ALA A 133 -12.26 -2.69 -1.75
C ALA A 133 -13.02 -2.32 -0.46
N LEU A 134 -13.69 -1.16 -0.43
CA LEU A 134 -14.50 -0.72 0.70
C LEU A 134 -15.70 -1.62 0.98
N LEU A 135 -16.15 -2.42 0.01
CA LEU A 135 -17.26 -3.36 0.18
C LEU A 135 -16.87 -4.61 0.98
N SER A 136 -15.59 -4.82 1.28
CA SER A 136 -15.14 -5.96 2.08
C SER A 136 -15.58 -5.82 3.53
N ARG A 137 -16.35 -6.79 4.01
CA ARG A 137 -16.92 -6.86 5.36
C ARG A 137 -16.07 -7.69 6.33
N GLY A 138 -14.85 -8.05 5.93
CA GLY A 138 -13.93 -8.81 6.77
C GLY A 138 -13.70 -8.16 8.13
N ILE A 139 -13.49 -8.99 9.15
CA ILE A 139 -13.16 -8.61 10.52
C ILE A 139 -11.80 -9.19 10.94
N ALA A 140 -11.21 -8.64 12.00
CA ALA A 140 -10.04 -9.20 12.68
C ALA A 140 -10.23 -9.12 14.19
N GLY A 141 -9.57 -10.01 14.92
CA GLY A 141 -9.55 -9.99 16.36
C GLY A 141 -8.91 -11.21 16.98
N MET A 142 -9.00 -11.30 18.30
CA MET A 142 -8.53 -12.46 19.07
C MET A 142 -9.68 -13.43 19.33
N ALA A 143 -9.42 -14.71 19.09
CA ALA A 143 -10.24 -15.85 19.48
C ALA A 143 -9.41 -16.74 20.43
N GLY A 144 -9.64 -16.61 21.74
CA GLY A 144 -8.71 -17.11 22.75
C GLY A 144 -7.30 -16.55 22.56
N ARG A 145 -6.34 -17.44 22.29
CA ARG A 145 -4.95 -17.08 21.97
C ARG A 145 -4.72 -16.84 20.47
N SER A 146 -5.66 -17.20 19.60
CA SER A 146 -5.47 -17.15 18.15
C SER A 146 -5.76 -15.76 17.63
N PHE A 147 -4.85 -15.20 16.82
CA PHE A 147 -5.17 -14.03 16.01
C PHE A 147 -5.92 -14.48 14.75
N VAL A 148 -7.11 -13.93 14.52
CA VAL A 148 -7.95 -14.29 13.38
C VAL A 148 -8.21 -13.07 12.52
N VAL A 149 -8.08 -13.20 11.20
CA VAL A 149 -8.33 -12.12 10.24
C VAL A 149 -8.97 -12.63 8.95
N ASN A 150 -9.98 -11.89 8.45
CA ASN A 150 -10.62 -12.19 7.17
C ASN A 150 -10.11 -11.28 6.05
N LEU A 151 -9.35 -11.84 5.12
CA LEU A 151 -8.85 -11.12 3.95
C LEU A 151 -9.78 -11.30 2.74
N PRO A 152 -9.80 -10.32 1.81
CA PRO A 152 -10.53 -10.49 0.55
C PRO A 152 -10.03 -11.70 -0.25
N GLY A 153 -10.89 -12.27 -1.09
CA GLY A 153 -10.53 -13.41 -1.97
C GLY A 153 -9.73 -13.02 -3.21
N SER A 154 -9.38 -11.74 -3.38
CA SER A 154 -8.62 -11.26 -4.54
C SER A 154 -7.12 -11.19 -4.24
N ARG A 155 -6.27 -11.42 -5.26
CA ARG A 155 -4.81 -11.33 -5.13
C ARG A 155 -4.33 -9.95 -4.65
N GLY A 156 -5.04 -8.89 -5.05
CA GLY A 156 -4.79 -7.51 -4.60
C GLY A 156 -5.16 -7.35 -3.13
N GLY A 157 -6.38 -7.72 -2.74
CA GLY A 157 -6.80 -7.62 -1.34
C GLY A 157 -5.94 -8.44 -0.37
N VAL A 158 -5.41 -9.59 -0.79
CA VAL A 158 -4.43 -10.35 0.01
C VAL A 158 -3.06 -9.65 0.05
N LYS A 159 -2.61 -9.01 -1.04
CA LYS A 159 -1.38 -8.18 -1.02
C LYS A 159 -1.51 -7.07 0.02
N ASP A 160 -2.64 -6.37 0.01
CA ASP A 160 -2.90 -5.24 0.89
C ASP A 160 -3.07 -5.68 2.33
N GLY A 161 -3.77 -6.81 2.54
CA GLY A 161 -3.86 -7.51 3.83
C GLY A 161 -2.50 -7.82 4.42
N ILE A 162 -1.65 -8.51 3.66
CA ILE A 162 -0.28 -8.85 4.07
C ILE A 162 0.50 -7.58 4.44
N ALA A 163 0.45 -6.54 3.61
CA ALA A 163 1.22 -5.31 3.85
C ALA A 163 0.83 -4.61 5.17
N VAL A 164 -0.45 -4.66 5.56
CA VAL A 164 -0.90 -4.11 6.85
C VAL A 164 -0.48 -5.02 8.00
N ILE A 165 -0.77 -6.32 7.89
CA ILE A 165 -0.53 -7.26 8.99
C ILE A 165 0.96 -7.44 9.27
N ASP A 166 1.80 -7.47 8.24
CA ASP A 166 3.25 -7.70 8.37
C ASP A 166 3.93 -6.69 9.31
N SER A 167 3.50 -5.42 9.25
CA SER A 167 4.00 -4.35 10.13
C SER A 167 3.55 -4.46 11.59
N LEU A 168 2.54 -5.28 11.86
CA LEU A 168 1.92 -5.42 13.18
C LEU A 168 2.19 -6.78 13.81
N LEU A 169 2.58 -7.77 13.02
CA LEU A 169 2.56 -9.18 13.40
C LEU A 169 3.48 -9.48 14.58
N ASP A 170 4.68 -8.89 14.61
CA ASP A 170 5.64 -9.10 15.71
C ASP A 170 5.06 -8.59 17.03
N HIS A 171 4.66 -7.33 17.03
CA HIS A 171 4.09 -6.69 18.21
C HIS A 171 2.80 -7.37 18.69
N LEU A 172 1.97 -7.82 17.76
CA LEU A 172 0.72 -8.52 18.05
C LEU A 172 0.98 -9.82 18.82
N LEU A 173 1.94 -10.64 18.36
CA LEU A 173 2.25 -11.93 18.98
C LEU A 173 2.98 -11.75 20.31
N GLU A 174 3.88 -10.77 20.42
CA GLU A 174 4.53 -10.40 21.69
C GLU A 174 3.50 -10.00 22.75
N GLN A 175 2.57 -9.09 22.41
CA GLN A 175 1.56 -8.62 23.34
C GLN A 175 0.60 -9.74 23.76
N ARG A 176 0.24 -10.62 22.83
CA ARG A 176 -0.56 -11.82 23.11
C ARG A 176 0.11 -12.73 24.14
N ASP A 177 1.43 -12.92 24.03
CA ASP A 177 2.19 -13.79 24.93
C ASP A 177 2.57 -13.10 26.26
N GLY A 178 2.02 -11.89 26.50
CA GLY A 178 2.19 -11.14 27.75
C GLY A 178 3.46 -10.31 27.82
N GLY A 179 4.09 -10.02 26.67
CA GLY A 179 5.16 -9.04 26.58
C GLY A 179 4.66 -7.65 26.98
N ASP A 180 5.28 -7.06 27.99
CA ASP A 180 5.00 -5.71 28.45
C ASP A 180 5.84 -4.70 27.66
N HIS A 181 5.24 -3.55 27.30
CA HIS A 181 6.02 -2.41 26.82
C HIS A 181 6.80 -1.81 27.99
N GLY A 182 8.09 -2.11 28.08
CA GLY A 182 9.02 -1.16 28.68
C GLY A 182 9.09 0.08 27.78
N PRO A 183 9.02 1.31 28.30
CA PRO A 183 9.10 2.49 27.46
C PRO A 183 10.50 2.55 26.83
N GLU A 184 10.60 2.32 25.53
CA GLU A 184 11.79 2.71 24.77
C GLU A 184 11.78 4.23 24.63
N GLY A 185 12.62 4.91 25.43
CA GLY A 185 12.86 6.34 25.25
C GLY A 185 13.32 7.18 26.44
N GLU A 186 13.77 6.65 27.58
CA GLU A 186 14.50 7.49 28.55
C GLU A 186 16.01 7.30 28.39
N ALA A 187 16.59 8.23 27.64
CA ALA A 187 18.00 8.54 27.68
C ALA A 187 18.39 8.86 29.13
N ARG A 188 19.20 7.99 29.72
CA ARG A 188 20.00 8.34 30.90
C ARG A 188 21.02 9.40 30.49
N ALA A 189 20.80 10.63 30.93
CA ALA A 189 21.86 11.60 31.18
C ALA A 189 21.40 12.60 32.25
N ASP A 190 21.98 12.41 33.44
CA ASP A 190 22.29 13.30 34.55
C ASP A 190 21.40 14.49 34.94
N GLY A 191 21.29 14.64 36.26
CA GLY A 191 20.42 15.58 36.92
C GLY A 191 20.89 17.02 36.90
N SER A 192 19.93 17.91 37.09
CA SER A 192 20.04 18.95 38.10
C SER A 192 18.65 19.37 38.56
N ASP A 193 18.48 19.23 39.85
CA ASP A 193 17.43 19.73 40.73
C ASP A 193 17.16 21.23 40.49
N ASP A 194 15.90 21.64 40.35
CA ASP A 194 15.38 22.79 41.10
C ASP A 194 13.85 22.77 41.18
N SER A 195 13.38 23.24 42.33
CA SER A 195 12.06 23.09 42.91
C SER A 195 11.31 24.43 42.92
N ALA A 196 9.99 24.41 42.71
CA ALA A 196 8.99 25.32 43.32
C ALA A 196 7.59 25.01 42.73
N ARG A 197 6.68 24.35 43.46
CA ARG A 197 5.66 24.93 44.36
C ARG A 197 4.98 26.21 43.81
N VAL A 198 3.67 26.17 43.60
CA VAL A 198 2.61 26.64 44.55
C VAL A 198 1.23 26.49 43.88
N ALA A 199 0.25 26.09 44.68
CA ALA A 199 -1.14 25.88 44.35
C ALA A 199 -2.01 27.15 44.42
N THR A 200 -3.26 26.97 43.97
CA THR A 200 -4.55 27.48 44.51
C THR A 200 -5.27 28.57 43.72
N THR A 201 -6.61 28.44 43.72
CA THR A 201 -7.67 29.47 43.63
C THR A 201 -8.40 29.46 42.27
N THR A 202 -9.74 29.42 42.13
CA THR A 202 -10.92 29.29 43.00
C THR A 202 -12.13 29.01 42.10
N ALA A 203 -13.16 28.38 42.66
CA ALA A 203 -14.47 28.07 42.09
C ALA A 203 -15.31 29.30 41.65
N ALA A 204 -16.28 29.07 40.75
CA ALA A 204 -17.66 29.52 40.93
C ALA A 204 -18.61 28.78 39.98
N MET A 205 -19.60 28.10 40.57
CA MET A 205 -20.83 27.63 39.95
C MET A 205 -21.85 28.77 39.92
N SER A 206 -22.80 28.75 38.98
CA SER A 206 -24.25 28.93 39.18
C SER A 206 -24.95 28.91 37.82
N GLU A 207 -25.79 27.91 37.55
CA GLU A 207 -27.27 27.95 37.61
C GLU A 207 -27.89 28.69 36.42
N SER A 208 -29.05 28.37 35.86
CA SER A 208 -29.99 27.25 35.81
C SER A 208 -31.12 27.75 34.86
N GLY A 209 -31.91 26.89 34.21
CA GLY A 209 -33.14 27.34 33.55
C GLY A 209 -33.59 26.53 32.33
N SER A 210 -34.41 25.52 32.61
CA SER A 210 -35.23 24.75 31.66
C SER A 210 -36.48 25.55 31.24
N PHE A 211 -36.97 25.42 29.99
CA PHE A 211 -38.25 24.75 29.67
C PHE A 211 -38.62 24.92 28.17
N ALA A 212 -39.35 23.92 27.65
CA ALA A 212 -39.72 23.69 26.27
C ALA A 212 -40.92 24.51 25.75
N GLY A 213 -41.11 24.52 24.41
CA GLY A 213 -42.39 24.86 23.77
C GLY A 213 -42.28 25.13 22.27
N ALA A 214 -42.80 24.20 21.45
CA ALA A 214 -42.85 24.24 19.99
C ALA A 214 -43.96 25.17 19.44
N THR A 215 -43.79 25.66 18.20
CA THR A 215 -44.78 25.63 17.08
C THR A 215 -44.20 26.28 15.80
N ASP A 216 -44.28 25.55 14.68
CA ASP A 216 -44.08 25.91 13.26
C ASP A 216 -45.18 26.87 12.70
N PRO A 217 -45.26 27.24 11.39
CA PRO A 217 -44.29 27.29 10.25
C PRO A 217 -44.37 28.59 9.40
N ALA A 218 -43.44 28.85 8.45
CA ALA A 218 -43.72 29.50 7.15
C ALA A 218 -42.48 29.68 6.23
N THR A 219 -42.50 28.95 5.10
CA THR A 219 -42.28 29.38 3.69
C THR A 219 -40.91 29.92 3.22
N PRO A 220 -40.42 29.51 2.02
CA PRO A 220 -39.02 29.69 1.60
C PRO A 220 -38.78 31.01 0.86
N SER A 221 -37.57 31.57 1.01
CA SER A 221 -37.08 32.63 0.13
C SER A 221 -35.67 32.32 -0.36
N ASP A 222 -35.62 32.10 -1.67
CA ASP A 222 -34.46 32.05 -2.55
C ASP A 222 -33.77 33.42 -2.60
N GLN A 223 -32.52 33.51 -2.13
CA GLN A 223 -31.58 34.56 -2.50
C GLN A 223 -30.17 33.97 -2.62
N ALA A 224 -29.72 33.88 -3.86
CA ALA A 224 -28.35 33.60 -4.23
C ALA A 224 -27.41 34.72 -3.71
N ASP A 225 -26.43 34.33 -2.89
CA ASP A 225 -25.33 35.19 -2.44
C ASP A 225 -24.19 35.18 -3.48
N PRO A 226 -23.82 36.33 -4.07
CA PRO A 226 -22.73 36.44 -5.04
C PRO A 226 -21.40 36.69 -4.32
N THR A 227 -20.92 35.74 -3.54
CA THR A 227 -19.56 35.76 -2.98
C THR A 227 -18.93 34.35 -3.00
N ARG A 228 -18.72 33.80 -4.21
CA ARG A 228 -17.83 32.64 -4.39
C ARG A 228 -16.39 33.06 -4.11
N GLY A 229 -15.99 32.91 -2.85
CA GLY A 229 -14.60 32.92 -2.43
C GLY A 229 -13.80 31.87 -3.20
N THR A 230 -12.62 32.30 -3.63
CA THR A 230 -11.55 31.47 -4.19
C THR A 230 -11.36 30.22 -3.34
N THR A 231 -11.69 29.04 -3.87
CA THR A 231 -11.36 27.78 -3.20
C THR A 231 -9.86 27.55 -3.33
N THR A 232 -9.12 27.98 -2.31
CA THR A 232 -7.76 27.48 -2.06
C THR A 232 -7.86 26.00 -1.71
N PHE A 233 -7.24 25.15 -2.54
CA PHE A 233 -7.00 23.75 -2.21
C PHE A 233 -6.08 23.70 -0.98
N PRO A 234 -6.44 22.99 0.09
CA PRO A 234 -5.49 22.72 1.17
C PRO A 234 -4.37 21.85 0.61
N ALA A 235 -3.16 22.39 0.56
CA ALA A 235 -1.97 21.57 0.69
C ALA A 235 -1.98 21.09 2.14
N ASP A 236 -2.26 19.81 2.36
CA ASP A 236 -1.57 18.97 3.36
C ASP A 236 -2.32 17.65 3.54
N GLY A 237 -1.59 16.60 3.18
CA GLY A 237 -1.90 15.20 3.42
C GLY A 237 -0.62 14.41 3.18
N ALA A 238 0.49 14.88 3.75
CA ALA A 238 1.72 14.11 3.78
C ALA A 238 1.46 12.81 4.55
N ASP A 239 1.54 11.68 3.85
CA ASP A 239 1.46 10.36 4.49
C ASP A 239 2.68 10.17 5.38
N GLU A 240 2.53 10.44 6.69
CA GLU A 240 3.57 10.32 7.70
C GLU A 240 4.23 8.91 7.71
N ARG A 241 3.56 7.88 7.20
CA ARG A 241 4.09 6.51 7.12
C ARG A 241 4.99 6.25 5.92
N GLY A 242 4.72 6.88 4.76
CA GLY A 242 5.62 6.85 3.60
C GLY A 242 6.93 7.58 3.92
N ASP A 243 6.84 8.69 4.65
CA ASP A 243 7.99 9.46 5.14
C ASP A 243 8.87 8.66 6.11
N ALA A 244 8.28 7.85 7.00
CA ALA A 244 9.03 6.99 7.93
C ALA A 244 9.78 5.85 7.21
N ALA A 245 9.14 5.19 6.24
CA ALA A 245 9.76 4.13 5.44
C ALA A 245 10.89 4.69 4.54
N ALA A 246 10.74 5.89 3.99
CA ALA A 246 11.76 6.54 3.18
C ALA A 246 12.97 7.00 4.01
N ARG A 247 12.77 7.54 5.22
CA ARG A 247 13.85 7.99 6.12
C ARG A 247 14.62 6.84 6.76
N GLY A 248 13.94 5.73 7.08
CA GLY A 248 14.56 4.55 7.69
C GLY A 248 15.46 3.73 6.76
N LEU A 249 15.39 3.98 5.45
CA LEU A 249 16.20 3.26 4.46
C LEU A 249 17.53 3.94 4.15
N ARG A 250 17.78 5.15 4.67
CA ARG A 250 19.04 5.88 4.46
C ARG A 250 20.13 5.23 5.29
N ILE A 251 21.22 4.84 4.63
CA ILE A 251 22.39 4.31 5.34
C ILE A 251 23.25 5.48 5.81
N ALA A 252 23.57 5.51 7.10
CA ALA A 252 24.43 6.52 7.69
C ALA A 252 25.83 6.44 7.05
N GLY A 253 26.26 7.52 6.39
CA GLY A 253 27.56 7.61 5.70
C GLY A 253 27.47 7.83 4.19
N ASP A 254 26.30 7.66 3.58
CA ASP A 254 26.11 7.96 2.16
C ASP A 254 26.24 9.46 1.86
N PRO A 255 26.90 9.82 0.74
CA PRO A 255 27.05 11.21 0.35
C PRO A 255 25.68 11.84 0.04
N ALA A 256 25.43 13.03 0.57
CA ALA A 256 24.19 13.76 0.32
C ALA A 256 23.95 13.98 -1.18
N MET A 257 22.72 13.78 -1.64
CA MET A 257 22.36 13.85 -3.07
C MET A 257 22.02 15.26 -3.58
N GLY A 258 22.04 16.29 -2.71
CA GLY A 258 21.72 17.68 -3.04
C GLY A 258 20.38 18.12 -2.46
N GLU A 259 19.79 19.22 -2.94
CA GLU A 259 18.43 19.65 -2.61
C GLU A 259 17.39 19.01 -3.54
N ALA A 260 16.14 18.82 -3.09
CA ALA A 260 15.12 18.10 -3.85
C ALA A 260 14.89 18.64 -5.27
N PRO A 261 14.82 19.97 -5.52
CA PRO A 261 14.64 20.49 -6.88
C PRO A 261 15.78 20.13 -7.82
N GLN A 262 17.00 20.01 -7.30
CA GLN A 262 18.16 19.63 -8.10
C GLN A 262 18.13 18.13 -8.43
N ARG A 263 17.54 17.30 -7.57
CA ARG A 263 17.48 15.84 -7.76
C ARG A 263 16.47 15.39 -8.81
N VAL A 264 15.52 16.24 -9.18
CA VAL A 264 14.65 16.02 -10.34
C VAL A 264 15.44 16.36 -11.61
N ARG A 265 16.00 15.34 -12.26
CA ARG A 265 16.83 15.49 -13.47
C ARG A 265 16.02 15.64 -14.73
N HIS A 266 14.80 15.09 -14.76
CA HIS A 266 13.87 15.22 -15.88
C HIS A 266 12.42 15.02 -15.39
N ALA A 267 11.52 15.91 -15.80
CA ALA A 267 10.08 15.76 -15.56
C ALA A 267 9.32 16.45 -16.71
N ALA A 268 8.70 15.68 -17.60
CA ALA A 268 8.06 16.24 -18.79
C ALA A 268 6.80 15.48 -19.23
N VAL A 269 5.86 16.23 -19.83
CA VAL A 269 4.81 15.67 -20.69
C VAL A 269 4.98 16.30 -22.06
N GLY A 270 5.06 15.49 -23.11
CA GLY A 270 5.34 16.01 -24.46
C GLY A 270 5.08 14.99 -25.56
N THR A 271 5.24 15.40 -26.81
CA THR A 271 5.03 14.54 -27.99
C THR A 271 6.31 13.83 -28.46
N GLU A 272 7.46 14.23 -27.91
CA GLU A 272 8.76 13.67 -28.24
C GLU A 272 8.88 12.20 -27.82
N GLU A 273 9.70 11.44 -28.55
CA GLU A 273 9.99 10.06 -28.18
C GLU A 273 10.72 10.00 -26.84
N ILE A 274 10.25 9.10 -25.97
CA ILE A 274 10.84 8.87 -24.65
C ILE A 274 11.41 7.46 -24.62
N THR A 275 12.57 7.29 -24.00
CA THR A 275 13.23 5.98 -23.90
C THR A 275 13.77 5.73 -22.50
N VAL A 276 13.77 4.46 -22.10
CA VAL A 276 14.37 4.00 -20.85
C VAL A 276 15.84 4.41 -20.76
N ALA A 277 16.59 4.26 -21.86
CA ALA A 277 18.01 4.60 -21.92
C ALA A 277 18.26 6.09 -21.64
N ALA A 278 17.45 6.99 -22.20
CA ALA A 278 17.56 8.42 -21.95
C ALA A 278 17.25 8.79 -20.50
N MET A 279 16.19 8.21 -19.91
CA MET A 279 15.84 8.47 -18.51
C MET A 279 16.89 7.91 -17.56
N ALA A 280 17.41 6.70 -17.81
CA ALA A 280 18.49 6.10 -17.04
C ALA A 280 19.79 6.94 -17.10
N ALA A 281 20.13 7.47 -18.28
CA ALA A 281 21.27 8.36 -18.44
C ALA A 281 21.08 9.69 -17.68
N ALA A 282 19.87 10.23 -17.66
CA ALA A 282 19.57 11.49 -16.96
C ALA A 282 19.79 11.41 -15.44
N VAL A 283 19.57 10.24 -14.84
CA VAL A 283 19.77 10.02 -13.38
C VAL A 283 21.11 9.37 -13.03
N ALA A 284 21.97 9.10 -14.03
CA ALA A 284 23.26 8.46 -13.78
C ALA A 284 24.15 9.34 -12.90
N ASP A 285 24.61 8.78 -11.77
CA ASP A 285 25.44 9.50 -10.81
C ASP A 285 26.42 8.53 -10.13
N PRO A 286 27.72 8.88 -9.98
CA PRO A 286 28.71 8.02 -9.34
C PRO A 286 28.39 7.63 -7.88
N ARG A 287 27.50 8.37 -7.21
CA ARG A 287 27.06 8.10 -5.84
C ARG A 287 25.98 7.01 -5.79
N CYS A 288 25.38 6.64 -6.91
CA CYS A 288 24.28 5.69 -6.97
C CYS A 288 24.77 4.28 -7.31
N GLY A 289 24.49 3.32 -6.44
CA GLY A 289 24.76 1.89 -6.68
C GLY A 289 23.64 1.16 -7.44
N ALA A 290 22.49 1.80 -7.64
CA ALA A 290 21.35 1.23 -8.34
C ALA A 290 20.62 2.27 -9.19
N VAL A 291 20.15 1.84 -10.36
CA VAL A 291 19.19 2.55 -11.19
C VAL A 291 18.04 1.60 -11.49
N VAL A 292 16.82 1.99 -11.13
CA VAL A 292 15.59 1.26 -11.42
C VAL A 292 14.82 2.05 -12.47
N THR A 293 14.35 1.35 -13.49
CA THR A 293 13.59 1.95 -14.60
C THR A 293 12.26 1.26 -14.77
N PHE A 294 11.25 2.03 -15.15
CA PHE A 294 9.95 1.54 -15.58
C PHE A 294 9.65 1.98 -17.00
N ASP A 295 9.03 1.09 -17.77
CA ASP A 295 8.60 1.33 -19.14
C ASP A 295 7.13 0.93 -19.34
N GLY A 296 6.28 1.94 -19.50
CA GLY A 296 4.87 1.80 -19.82
C GLY A 296 4.67 1.66 -21.32
N VAL A 297 4.88 0.45 -21.84
CA VAL A 297 4.80 0.13 -23.26
C VAL A 297 3.35 -0.09 -23.72
N VAL A 298 3.00 0.45 -24.87
CA VAL A 298 1.73 0.23 -25.55
C VAL A 298 1.61 -1.23 -26.02
N ARG A 299 0.53 -1.90 -25.64
CA ARG A 299 0.25 -3.31 -25.96
C ARG A 299 -0.85 -3.43 -27.02
N ASP A 300 -0.87 -4.56 -27.72
CA ASP A 300 -1.80 -4.91 -28.81
C ASP A 300 -3.19 -5.37 -28.35
N HIS A 301 -3.40 -5.55 -27.04
CA HIS A 301 -4.67 -5.96 -26.47
C HIS A 301 -5.02 -5.17 -25.21
N ASP A 302 -6.28 -4.75 -25.10
CA ASP A 302 -6.88 -4.22 -23.87
C ASP A 302 -8.25 -4.89 -23.67
N GLY A 303 -8.50 -5.48 -22.50
CA GLY A 303 -9.75 -6.21 -22.22
C GLY A 303 -10.07 -7.40 -23.14
N GLY A 304 -9.11 -7.91 -23.93
CA GLY A 304 -9.33 -9.00 -24.90
C GLY A 304 -9.75 -8.56 -26.30
N ARG A 305 -9.72 -7.25 -26.61
CA ARG A 305 -9.96 -6.69 -27.95
C ARG A 305 -8.65 -6.19 -28.56
N GLY A 306 -8.49 -6.35 -29.87
CA GLY A 306 -7.36 -5.80 -30.65
C GLY A 306 -7.43 -4.28 -30.70
N VAL A 307 -6.29 -3.62 -30.57
CA VAL A 307 -6.16 -2.16 -30.56
C VAL A 307 -5.18 -1.72 -31.65
N ASP A 308 -5.70 -1.14 -32.74
CA ASP A 308 -4.89 -0.65 -33.87
C ASP A 308 -4.05 0.61 -33.54
N ARG A 309 -4.57 1.53 -32.71
CA ARG A 309 -3.86 2.77 -32.34
C ARG A 309 -4.33 3.35 -31.02
N LEU A 310 -3.39 3.95 -30.29
CA LEU A 310 -3.65 4.64 -29.03
C LEU A 310 -3.26 6.11 -29.14
N GLU A 311 -4.15 7.00 -28.72
CA GLU A 311 -3.87 8.43 -28.67
C GLU A 311 -3.98 8.91 -27.22
N TYR A 312 -2.91 9.51 -26.72
CA TYR A 312 -2.90 10.11 -25.39
C TYR A 312 -3.13 11.61 -25.50
N THR A 313 -4.08 12.16 -24.74
CA THR A 313 -4.27 13.60 -24.61
C THR A 313 -3.97 14.04 -23.19
N SER A 314 -3.50 15.27 -23.02
CA SER A 314 -3.16 15.83 -21.71
C SER A 314 -3.84 17.15 -21.45
N HIS A 315 -4.16 17.42 -20.19
CA HIS A 315 -4.58 18.74 -19.75
C HIS A 315 -3.39 19.72 -19.85
N PRO A 316 -3.61 21.02 -20.08
CA PRO A 316 -2.54 22.02 -20.06
C PRO A 316 -1.75 22.07 -18.74
N SER A 317 -2.33 21.60 -17.63
CA SER A 317 -1.63 21.50 -16.34
C SER A 317 -0.74 20.26 -16.20
N ALA A 318 -0.84 19.26 -17.08
CA ALA A 318 -0.12 18.00 -16.93
C ALA A 318 1.40 18.14 -16.79
N PRO A 319 2.10 19.02 -17.55
CA PRO A 319 3.52 19.27 -17.34
C PRO A 319 3.86 19.83 -15.95
N ALA A 320 3.01 20.71 -15.41
CA ALA A 320 3.20 21.24 -14.07
C ALA A 320 2.96 20.17 -12.99
N VAL A 321 1.91 19.35 -13.17
CA VAL A 321 1.57 18.29 -12.23
C VAL A 321 2.65 17.19 -12.21
N ILE A 322 3.18 16.77 -13.37
CA ILE A 322 4.24 15.74 -13.39
C ILE A 322 5.53 16.24 -12.73
N ALA A 323 5.87 17.52 -12.91
CA ALA A 323 7.02 18.14 -12.25
C ALA A 323 6.83 18.23 -10.73
N GLN A 324 5.63 18.58 -10.28
CA GLN A 324 5.28 18.58 -8.86
C GLN A 324 5.37 17.17 -8.26
N VAL A 325 4.81 16.16 -8.93
CA VAL A 325 4.89 14.76 -8.48
C VAL A 325 6.36 14.31 -8.35
N ALA A 326 7.20 14.61 -9.34
CA ALA A 326 8.62 14.26 -9.28
C ALA A 326 9.36 14.97 -8.12
N ALA A 327 9.03 16.23 -7.85
CA ALA A 327 9.61 16.99 -6.74
C ALA A 327 9.19 16.42 -5.38
N GLU A 328 7.91 16.07 -5.20
CA GLU A 328 7.41 15.44 -3.97
C GLU A 328 8.08 14.08 -3.71
N ILE A 329 8.29 13.26 -4.75
CA ILE A 329 9.07 12.01 -4.64
C ILE A 329 10.51 12.32 -4.23
N ALA A 330 11.15 13.32 -4.85
CA ALA A 330 12.50 13.70 -4.46
C ALA A 330 12.56 14.18 -3.00
N GLU A 331 11.58 14.95 -2.52
CA GLU A 331 11.51 15.42 -1.12
C GLU A 331 11.34 14.27 -0.14
N ARG A 332 10.43 13.34 -0.44
CA ARG A 332 10.15 12.17 0.39
C ARG A 332 11.34 11.21 0.48
N TYR A 333 12.11 11.08 -0.61
CA TYR A 333 13.27 10.21 -0.72
C TYR A 333 14.57 11.01 -0.89
N PRO A 334 15.26 11.39 0.20
CA PRO A 334 16.39 12.33 0.14
C PRO A 334 17.59 11.87 -0.71
N ASP A 335 17.77 10.57 -0.86
CA ASP A 335 18.94 9.97 -1.53
C ASP A 335 18.65 9.50 -2.97
N VAL A 336 17.52 9.90 -3.57
CA VAL A 336 17.17 9.50 -4.94
C VAL A 336 17.29 10.63 -5.95
N LEU A 337 17.68 10.27 -7.18
CA LEU A 337 17.55 11.10 -8.36
C LEU A 337 16.37 10.63 -9.21
N VAL A 338 15.59 11.56 -9.71
CA VAL A 338 14.31 11.28 -10.37
C VAL A 338 14.32 11.75 -11.82
N ALA A 339 13.93 10.87 -12.74
CA ALA A 339 13.57 11.22 -14.10
C ALA A 339 12.24 10.57 -14.48
N VAL A 340 11.32 11.34 -15.05
CA VAL A 340 10.03 10.85 -15.53
C VAL A 340 9.56 11.62 -16.75
N ALA A 341 9.01 10.91 -17.72
CA ALA A 341 8.41 11.52 -18.89
C ALA A 341 7.16 10.75 -19.32
N HIS A 342 6.12 11.48 -19.72
CA HIS A 342 4.95 10.90 -20.35
C HIS A 342 4.80 11.43 -21.79
N ARG A 343 4.68 10.51 -22.75
CA ARG A 343 4.45 10.83 -24.15
C ARG A 343 2.96 10.98 -24.43
N VAL A 344 2.59 12.01 -25.17
CA VAL A 344 1.23 12.29 -25.60
C VAL A 344 1.16 12.41 -27.13
N GLY A 345 -0.03 12.36 -27.69
CA GLY A 345 -0.28 12.23 -29.12
C GLY A 345 -0.49 10.78 -29.55
N PRO A 346 -0.39 10.49 -30.86
CA PRO A 346 -0.57 9.14 -31.38
C PRO A 346 0.65 8.26 -31.09
N LEU A 347 0.42 7.08 -30.51
CA LEU A 347 1.43 6.07 -30.23
C LEU A 347 1.08 4.75 -30.92
N ALA A 348 2.10 4.07 -31.43
CA ALA A 348 1.99 2.73 -32.01
C ALA A 348 2.14 1.64 -30.94
N ILE A 349 1.73 0.41 -31.27
CA ILE A 349 2.07 -0.77 -30.46
C ILE A 349 3.59 -0.88 -30.32
N GLY A 350 4.07 -1.07 -29.09
CA GLY A 350 5.49 -1.11 -28.77
C GLY A 350 6.09 0.24 -28.37
N ASP A 351 5.39 1.36 -28.56
CA ASP A 351 5.88 2.67 -28.11
C ASP A 351 5.79 2.80 -26.58
N SER A 352 6.75 3.52 -25.99
CA SER A 352 6.72 3.89 -24.58
C SER A 352 5.83 5.11 -24.36
N ALA A 353 4.79 4.96 -23.54
CA ALA A 353 3.88 6.03 -23.16
C ALA A 353 4.31 6.74 -21.86
N LEU A 354 4.86 6.00 -20.91
CA LEU A 354 5.37 6.53 -19.64
C LEU A 354 6.70 5.85 -19.32
N VAL A 355 7.75 6.64 -19.15
CA VAL A 355 9.06 6.12 -18.74
C VAL A 355 9.49 6.86 -17.50
N CYS A 356 10.01 6.13 -16.51
CA CYS A 356 10.72 6.75 -15.39
C CYS A 356 12.00 5.99 -15.05
N ALA A 357 12.92 6.71 -14.41
CA ALA A 357 14.15 6.17 -13.86
C ALA A 357 14.40 6.80 -12.49
N ILE A 358 14.75 5.95 -11.52
CA ILE A 358 15.18 6.35 -10.18
C ILE A 358 16.59 5.82 -9.96
N ALA A 359 17.54 6.70 -9.63
CA ALA A 359 18.86 6.30 -9.15
C ALA A 359 18.97 6.52 -7.64
N ALA A 360 19.59 5.57 -6.94
CA ALA A 360 19.83 5.66 -5.50
C ALA A 360 21.14 4.95 -5.12
N PRO A 361 21.77 5.29 -3.97
CA PRO A 361 22.87 4.50 -3.41
C PRO A 361 22.51 3.02 -3.25
N HIS A 362 21.27 2.74 -2.81
CA HIS A 362 20.80 1.39 -2.51
C HIS A 362 19.53 1.01 -3.29
N ARG A 363 19.51 -0.21 -3.83
CA ARG A 363 18.42 -0.71 -4.68
C ARG A 363 17.03 -0.68 -4.03
N LYS A 364 16.92 -0.91 -2.71
CA LYS A 364 15.62 -1.00 -2.02
C LYS A 364 14.86 0.33 -2.10
N GLN A 365 15.57 1.45 -1.87
CA GLN A 365 15.00 2.78 -2.02
C GLN A 365 14.57 3.05 -3.47
N ALA A 366 15.43 2.71 -4.45
CA ALA A 366 15.12 2.94 -5.86
C ALA A 366 13.85 2.19 -6.32
N PHE A 367 13.64 0.95 -5.87
CA PHE A 367 12.42 0.20 -6.19
C PHE A 367 11.16 0.84 -5.59
N ILE A 368 11.20 1.20 -4.31
CA ILE A 368 10.06 1.78 -3.61
C ILE A 368 9.68 3.13 -4.21
N ALA A 369 10.67 4.01 -4.41
CA ALA A 369 10.44 5.33 -5.00
C ALA A 369 9.96 5.22 -6.47
N CYS A 370 10.45 4.25 -7.24
CA CYS A 370 10.00 4.04 -8.62
C CYS A 370 8.55 3.54 -8.68
N ASP A 371 8.15 2.60 -7.82
CA ASP A 371 6.78 2.09 -7.72
C ASP A 371 5.81 3.24 -7.38
N GLU A 372 6.15 4.00 -6.34
CA GLU A 372 5.35 5.13 -5.87
C GLU A 372 5.25 6.25 -6.91
N LEU A 373 6.35 6.58 -7.61
CA LEU A 373 6.34 7.58 -8.67
C LEU A 373 5.38 7.19 -9.80
N VAL A 374 5.42 5.94 -10.26
CA VAL A 374 4.56 5.46 -11.34
C VAL A 374 3.08 5.52 -10.94
N ASP A 375 2.75 5.03 -9.74
CA ASP A 375 1.39 5.06 -9.22
C ASP A 375 0.88 6.49 -9.04
N THR A 376 1.71 7.37 -8.47
CA THR A 376 1.35 8.79 -8.26
C THR A 376 1.14 9.53 -9.58
N VAL A 377 1.98 9.26 -10.60
CA VAL A 377 1.80 9.83 -11.94
C VAL A 377 0.47 9.37 -12.54
N LYS A 378 0.15 8.07 -12.48
CA LYS A 378 -1.10 7.53 -12.99
C LYS A 378 -2.34 8.06 -12.27
N GLN A 379 -2.23 8.38 -10.99
CA GLN A 379 -3.34 8.90 -10.19
C GLN A 379 -3.58 10.40 -10.40
N ARG A 380 -2.52 11.19 -10.52
CA ARG A 380 -2.61 12.65 -10.41
C ARG A 380 -2.38 13.39 -11.72
N VAL A 381 -1.57 12.86 -12.64
CA VAL A 381 -1.25 13.58 -13.88
C VAL A 381 -2.45 13.45 -14.83
N PRO A 382 -3.12 14.56 -15.18
CA PRO A 382 -4.36 14.55 -15.96
C PRO A 382 -4.08 14.25 -17.44
N ILE A 383 -3.92 12.96 -17.74
CA ILE A 383 -3.71 12.39 -19.08
C ILE A 383 -4.82 11.37 -19.34
N TRP A 384 -5.36 11.37 -20.54
CA TRP A 384 -6.43 10.48 -20.98
C TRP A 384 -5.97 9.63 -22.14
N LYS A 385 -6.42 8.37 -22.17
CA LYS A 385 -6.14 7.43 -23.26
C LYS A 385 -7.40 7.33 -24.13
N HIS A 386 -7.29 7.70 -25.39
CA HIS A 386 -8.30 7.42 -26.41
C HIS A 386 -7.87 6.19 -27.20
N GLN A 387 -8.67 5.13 -27.14
CA GLN A 387 -8.40 3.88 -27.88
C GLN A 387 -9.33 3.80 -29.07
N VAL A 388 -8.80 3.47 -30.24
CA VAL A 388 -9.58 3.12 -31.42
C VAL A 388 -9.41 1.63 -31.66
N PHE A 389 -10.52 0.90 -31.68
CA PHE A 389 -10.56 -0.55 -31.92
C PHE A 389 -10.71 -0.85 -33.43
N ASP A 390 -10.35 -2.06 -33.83
CA ASP A 390 -10.34 -2.53 -35.22
C ASP A 390 -11.73 -2.49 -35.91
N ASP A 391 -12.81 -2.41 -35.12
CA ASP A 391 -14.19 -2.27 -35.59
C ASP A 391 -14.64 -0.80 -35.79
N GLY A 392 -13.73 0.15 -35.59
CA GLY A 392 -13.99 1.59 -35.67
C GLY A 392 -14.66 2.18 -34.43
N ALA A 393 -14.92 1.39 -33.39
CA ALA A 393 -15.35 1.92 -32.10
C ALA A 393 -14.20 2.67 -31.41
N SER A 394 -14.53 3.71 -30.65
CA SER A 394 -13.54 4.45 -29.88
C SER A 394 -13.98 4.64 -28.44
N GLU A 395 -13.06 4.49 -27.49
CA GLU A 395 -13.33 4.61 -26.06
C GLU A 395 -12.34 5.61 -25.43
N TRP A 396 -12.88 6.52 -24.63
CA TRP A 396 -12.10 7.40 -23.77
C TRP A 396 -11.97 6.73 -22.40
N VAL A 397 -10.76 6.31 -22.07
CA VAL A 397 -10.42 5.82 -20.73
C VAL A 397 -9.65 6.92 -20.03
N GLY A 398 -10.29 7.52 -19.02
CA GLY A 398 -9.59 8.46 -18.13
C GLY A 398 -8.62 7.73 -17.23
N ALA A 399 -7.55 8.42 -16.84
CA ALA A 399 -6.64 7.96 -15.80
C ALA A 399 -7.41 7.79 -14.47
N LEU A 400 -7.95 6.59 -14.29
CA LEU A 400 -8.36 6.04 -13.00
C LEU A 400 -7.70 4.66 -12.95
N GLY A 401 -6.52 4.64 -12.33
CA GLY A 401 -5.84 3.40 -11.94
C GLY A 401 -6.65 2.60 -10.93
#